data_AF-A0AA38T0I2-F1
#
_entry.id   AF-A0AA38T0I2-F1
#
_cell.length_a   1.000
_cell.length_b   1.000
_cell.length_c   1.000
_cell.angle_alpha   90.00
_cell.angle_beta   90.00
_cell.angle_gamma   90.00
#
_symmetry.space_group_name_H-M   'P 1'
#
loop_
_entity.id
_entity.type
_entity.pdbx_description
1 polymer ?
#
loop_
_entity_poly.entity_id
_entity_poly.type
_entity_poly.pdbx_seq_one_letter_code
_entity_poly.pdbx_strand_id
1 'polypeptide(L)'
;MAPVRKLDSPPGFCTPKRNKKASFDHLVVDDDDVIDDDTPLRPIFCLKRRSAIKEFDDKEDCFILDFNPEEDSFDLSKIEKGVQNSLQDSPDVCLVAEKGQVACRDYPHSRHLCVKNPFEKTPHESYCKLCYCYVCDIAAPCKSWDGVGGHCHALDTEGWKYVRNCAKKGATS
;
A
#
# COMPACT_ATOMS: atom_id res chain seq x y z
N MET A 1 -13.38 -52.41 -0.63
CA MET A 1 -13.02 -51.01 -0.27
C MET A 1 -13.95 -50.10 -1.06
N ALA A 2 -15.16 -49.86 -0.53
CA ALA A 2 -15.56 -48.71 0.29
C ALA A 2 -16.12 -47.57 -0.60
N PRO A 3 -17.45 -47.36 -0.65
CA PRO A 3 -18.08 -46.37 -1.52
C PRO A 3 -17.89 -44.93 -1.02
N VAL A 4 -17.70 -44.02 -1.98
CA VAL A 4 -17.54 -42.57 -1.79
C VAL A 4 -18.79 -41.98 -1.15
N ARG A 5 -18.64 -41.44 0.07
CA ARG A 5 -19.68 -40.68 0.76
C ARG A 5 -19.79 -39.29 0.15
N LYS A 6 -21.00 -38.93 -0.26
CA LYS A 6 -21.37 -37.56 -0.65
C LYS A 6 -21.19 -36.66 0.57
N LEU A 7 -20.47 -35.55 0.41
CA LEU A 7 -20.39 -34.50 1.43
C LEU A 7 -21.59 -33.59 1.23
N ASP A 8 -22.45 -33.53 2.24
CA ASP A 8 -23.65 -32.71 2.27
C ASP A 8 -23.32 -31.20 2.25
N SER A 9 -24.11 -30.45 1.49
CA SER A 9 -24.05 -28.99 1.39
C SER A 9 -24.28 -28.32 2.75
N PRO A 10 -23.55 -27.25 3.09
CA PRO A 10 -23.77 -26.52 4.34
C PRO A 10 -25.12 -25.78 4.33
N PRO A 11 -25.79 -25.70 5.49
CA PRO A 11 -27.09 -25.03 5.62
C PRO A 11 -26.97 -23.52 5.39
N GLY A 12 -27.95 -22.99 4.67
CA GLY A 12 -28.06 -21.57 4.34
C GLY A 12 -28.06 -20.69 5.60
N PHE A 13 -27.17 -19.70 5.61
CA PHE A 13 -27.17 -18.66 6.63
C PHE A 13 -28.31 -17.68 6.37
N CYS A 14 -29.26 -17.64 7.30
CA CYS A 14 -30.29 -16.61 7.40
C CYS A 14 -29.66 -15.22 7.52
N THR A 15 -30.07 -14.30 6.64
CA THR A 15 -29.77 -12.87 6.78
C THR A 15 -30.64 -12.26 7.89
N PRO A 16 -30.07 -11.57 8.89
CA PRO A 16 -30.86 -10.77 9.80
C PRO A 16 -31.29 -9.48 9.08
N LYS A 17 -32.57 -9.43 8.68
CA LYS A 17 -33.25 -8.17 8.37
C LYS A 17 -33.24 -7.30 9.63
N ARG A 18 -32.37 -6.29 9.68
CA ARG A 18 -32.33 -5.33 10.77
C ARG A 18 -32.99 -4.02 10.33
N ASN A 19 -34.32 -4.05 10.28
CA ASN A 19 -35.13 -2.85 10.44
C ASN A 19 -35.42 -2.70 11.93
N LYS A 20 -34.76 -1.75 12.59
CA LYS A 20 -35.22 -1.13 13.84
C LYS A 20 -34.55 0.22 13.94
N LYS A 21 -35.36 1.27 13.79
CA LYS A 21 -35.07 2.63 14.26
C LYS A 21 -34.63 2.51 15.72
N ALA A 22 -33.33 2.62 15.97
CA ALA A 22 -32.87 3.04 17.27
C ALA A 22 -33.01 4.55 17.25
N SER A 23 -33.99 5.04 18.02
CA SER A 23 -33.97 6.40 18.55
C SER A 23 -32.58 6.57 19.17
N PHE A 24 -31.72 7.33 18.52
CA PHE A 24 -30.50 7.80 19.15
C PHE A 24 -30.94 9.03 19.91
N ASP A 25 -31.01 8.87 21.23
CA ASP A 25 -31.55 9.88 22.12
C ASP A 25 -30.85 11.21 21.86
N HIS A 26 -31.68 12.19 21.52
CA HIS A 26 -31.31 13.58 21.46
C HIS A 26 -31.03 14.02 22.90
N LEU A 27 -29.77 13.96 23.31
CA LEU A 27 -29.33 14.67 24.52
C LEU A 27 -29.34 16.16 24.15
N VAL A 28 -30.49 16.79 24.37
CA VAL A 28 -30.56 18.22 24.66
C VAL A 28 -29.74 18.39 25.92
N VAL A 29 -28.54 18.96 25.79
CA VAL A 29 -27.83 19.49 26.95
C VAL A 29 -28.34 20.91 27.08
N ASP A 30 -29.13 21.15 28.13
CA ASP A 30 -29.62 22.47 28.49
C ASP A 30 -28.46 23.48 28.58
N ASP A 31 -28.76 24.70 28.18
CA ASP A 31 -27.87 25.85 27.99
C ASP A 31 -27.42 26.42 29.35
N ASP A 32 -26.78 25.66 30.24
CA ASP A 32 -26.07 26.18 31.43
C ASP A 32 -25.28 25.08 32.17
N ASP A 33 -24.24 24.50 31.55
CA ASP A 33 -23.24 23.74 32.31
C ASP A 33 -21.83 24.08 31.82
N VAL A 34 -21.09 24.70 32.74
CA VAL A 34 -19.67 25.01 32.63
C VAL A 34 -18.92 23.72 32.32
N ILE A 35 -18.36 23.62 31.11
CA ILE A 35 -17.48 22.51 30.74
C ILE A 35 -16.20 22.65 31.58
N ASP A 36 -16.13 21.84 32.63
CA ASP A 36 -14.91 21.59 33.38
C ASP A 36 -13.93 20.86 32.44
N ASP A 37 -12.78 21.49 32.19
CA ASP A 37 -11.75 21.08 31.22
C ASP A 37 -11.05 19.74 31.61
N ASP A 38 -11.43 19.12 32.72
CA ASP A 38 -10.67 18.05 33.39
C ASP A 38 -11.33 16.65 33.30
N THR A 39 -12.26 16.43 32.37
CA THR A 39 -12.69 15.07 32.01
C THR A 39 -11.83 14.54 30.87
N PRO A 40 -10.95 13.54 31.09
CA PRO A 40 -9.98 13.09 30.09
C PRO A 40 -10.59 12.38 28.87
N LEU A 41 -11.91 12.17 28.83
CA LEU A 41 -12.61 11.45 27.77
C LEU A 41 -13.66 12.36 27.13
N ARG A 42 -13.26 13.15 26.14
CA ARG A 42 -14.19 13.83 25.24
C ARG A 42 -14.87 12.81 24.29
N PRO A 43 -16.18 12.92 24.01
CA PRO A 43 -16.84 12.05 23.04
C PRO A 43 -16.23 12.20 21.64
N ILE A 44 -15.81 11.10 21.02
CA ILE A 44 -15.30 11.13 19.65
C ILE A 44 -16.48 11.23 18.68
N PHE A 45 -16.52 12.31 17.88
CA PHE A 45 -17.60 12.57 16.94
C PHE A 45 -17.34 11.92 15.57
N CYS A 46 -18.40 11.38 14.96
CA CYS A 46 -18.36 10.86 13.58
C CYS A 46 -18.95 11.86 12.59
N LEU A 47 -18.13 12.42 11.72
CA LEU A 47 -18.54 13.32 10.65
C LEU A 47 -19.20 12.56 9.50
N LYS A 48 -20.45 12.91 9.21
CA LYS A 48 -21.23 12.33 8.11
C LYS A 48 -21.17 13.13 6.81
N ARG A 49 -20.76 14.40 6.88
CA ARG A 49 -20.75 15.31 5.71
C ARG A 49 -19.37 15.89 5.50
N ARG A 50 -18.87 15.79 4.27
CA ARG A 50 -17.57 16.35 3.84
C ARG A 50 -17.46 17.86 4.03
N SER A 51 -18.54 18.59 3.78
CA SER A 51 -18.56 20.05 3.94
C SER A 51 -18.33 20.51 5.37
N ALA A 52 -18.58 19.65 6.37
CA ALA A 52 -18.40 19.97 7.78
C ALA A 52 -16.97 19.77 8.29
N ILE A 53 -16.05 19.19 7.49
CA ILE A 53 -14.65 18.98 7.91
C ILE A 53 -14.01 20.29 8.35
N LYS A 54 -14.14 21.37 7.55
CA LYS A 54 -13.54 22.67 7.85
C LYS A 54 -14.08 23.29 9.14
N GLU A 55 -15.36 23.08 9.43
CA GLU A 55 -15.99 23.62 10.63
C GLU A 55 -15.53 22.90 11.90
N PHE A 56 -15.21 21.60 11.77
CA PHE A 56 -14.76 20.77 12.89
C PHE A 56 -13.26 20.83 13.12
N ASP A 57 -12.45 21.12 12.10
CA ASP A 57 -11.00 21.32 12.23
C ASP A 57 -10.68 22.46 13.20
N ASP A 58 -11.52 23.49 13.25
CA ASP A 58 -11.39 24.63 14.17
C ASP A 58 -11.92 24.33 15.59
N LYS A 59 -12.67 23.23 15.79
CA LYS A 59 -13.41 22.93 17.03
C LYS A 59 -12.87 21.71 17.77
N GLU A 60 -12.39 20.70 17.06
CA GLU A 60 -12.02 19.41 17.63
C GLU A 60 -10.70 18.90 17.03
N ASP A 61 -9.77 18.52 17.90
CA ASP A 61 -8.47 17.99 17.50
C ASP A 61 -8.58 16.59 16.85
N CYS A 62 -9.67 15.84 17.09
CA CYS A 62 -9.85 14.46 16.66
C CYS A 62 -11.32 14.11 16.37
N PHE A 63 -11.65 13.82 15.11
CA PHE A 63 -12.96 13.30 14.69
C PHE A 63 -12.81 12.16 13.67
N ILE A 64 -13.77 11.25 13.65
CA ILE A 64 -13.80 10.11 12.72
C ILE A 64 -14.61 10.51 11.49
N LEU A 65 -14.07 10.31 10.29
CA LEU A 65 -14.85 10.46 9.06
C LEU A 65 -15.65 9.17 8.82
N ASP A 66 -16.97 9.29 8.71
CA ASP A 66 -17.87 8.18 8.33
C ASP A 66 -17.93 7.96 6.80
N PHE A 67 -17.03 8.62 6.07
CA PHE A 67 -16.86 8.54 4.63
C PHE A 67 -15.37 8.59 4.31
N ASN A 68 -14.97 7.96 3.21
CA ASN A 68 -13.58 8.02 2.79
C ASN A 68 -13.28 9.39 2.14
N PRO A 69 -12.26 10.11 2.63
CA PRO A 69 -11.93 11.46 2.15
C PRO A 69 -11.48 11.48 0.68
N GLU A 70 -11.28 10.34 0.02
CA GLU A 70 -10.70 10.27 -1.32
C GLU A 70 -11.64 9.72 -2.40
N GLU A 71 -12.86 9.32 -2.04
CA GLU A 71 -13.84 8.67 -2.93
C GLU A 71 -14.10 9.47 -4.22
N ASP A 72 -14.13 10.81 -4.12
CA ASP A 72 -14.45 11.70 -5.25
C ASP A 72 -13.31 11.81 -6.30
N SER A 73 -12.12 11.27 -6.01
CA SER A 73 -10.93 11.44 -6.86
C SER A 73 -10.67 10.27 -7.83
N PHE A 74 -11.35 9.13 -7.66
CA PHE A 74 -11.12 7.92 -8.44
C PHE A 74 -12.30 7.61 -9.35
N ASP A 75 -12.28 8.18 -10.56
CA ASP A 75 -13.23 7.83 -11.62
C ASP A 75 -12.77 6.56 -12.36
N LEU A 76 -13.20 5.40 -11.87
CA LEU A 76 -12.91 4.10 -12.50
C LEU A 76 -13.55 3.97 -13.89
N SER A 77 -14.57 4.78 -14.22
CA SER A 77 -15.25 4.72 -15.53
C SER A 77 -14.35 5.13 -16.71
N LYS A 78 -13.24 5.82 -16.42
CA LYS A 78 -12.23 6.21 -17.42
C LYS A 78 -11.29 5.06 -17.82
N ILE A 79 -11.28 3.97 -17.05
CA ILE A 79 -10.28 2.90 -17.19
C ILE A 79 -10.71 1.86 -18.23
N GLU A 80 -11.99 1.83 -18.58
CA GLU A 80 -12.53 0.98 -19.65
C GLU A 80 -11.94 1.29 -21.04
N LYS A 81 -11.23 2.42 -21.20
CA LYS A 81 -10.77 2.93 -22.51
C LYS A 81 -9.25 2.92 -22.75
N GLY A 82 -8.45 2.14 -22.03
CA GLY A 82 -7.04 2.06 -22.45
C GLY A 82 -6.15 1.07 -21.74
N VAL A 83 -5.98 -0.10 -22.35
CA VAL A 83 -4.65 -0.67 -22.67
C VAL A 83 -4.82 -1.50 -23.95
N GLN A 84 -4.58 -0.90 -25.12
CA GLN A 84 -4.35 -1.68 -26.35
C GLN A 84 -2.84 -1.93 -26.45
N ASN A 85 -2.35 -2.90 -25.68
CA ASN A 85 -1.06 -3.51 -25.95
C ASN A 85 -1.30 -4.77 -26.77
N SER A 86 -0.49 -4.91 -27.81
CA SER A 86 -0.52 -5.88 -28.91
C SER A 86 -1.12 -7.26 -28.60
N LEU A 87 -1.86 -7.76 -29.61
CA LEU A 87 -2.67 -8.97 -29.70
C LEU A 87 -1.96 -10.33 -29.45
N GLN A 88 -1.04 -10.46 -28.50
CA GLN A 88 -0.41 -11.76 -28.26
C GLN A 88 0.00 -12.12 -26.84
N ASP A 89 -0.20 -11.24 -25.85
CA ASP A 89 0.01 -11.61 -24.44
C ASP A 89 -0.84 -10.70 -23.53
N SER A 90 -2.17 -10.87 -23.60
CA SER A 90 -3.07 -10.15 -22.69
C SER A 90 -2.89 -10.76 -21.30
N PRO A 91 -2.41 -10.00 -20.30
CA PRO A 91 -2.29 -10.54 -18.95
C PRO A 91 -3.69 -10.83 -18.40
N ASP A 92 -3.85 -11.98 -17.72
CA ASP A 92 -5.11 -12.38 -17.06
C ASP A 92 -5.59 -11.35 -16.03
N VAL A 93 -4.68 -10.50 -15.54
CA VAL A 93 -4.94 -9.44 -14.56
C VAL A 93 -4.24 -8.16 -15.00
N CYS A 94 -4.95 -7.03 -14.98
CA CYS A 94 -4.41 -5.70 -15.30
C CYS A 94 -4.52 -4.76 -14.10
N LEU A 95 -3.48 -3.97 -13.85
CA LEU A 95 -3.50 -2.89 -12.85
C LEU A 95 -4.30 -1.71 -13.42
N VAL A 96 -5.52 -1.56 -12.90
CA VAL A 96 -6.51 -0.57 -13.34
C VAL A 96 -6.17 0.83 -12.83
N ALA A 97 -5.66 0.94 -11.60
CA ALA A 97 -5.14 2.19 -11.07
C ALA A 97 -4.14 1.94 -9.93
N GLU A 98 -3.33 2.96 -9.61
CA GLU A 98 -2.37 2.96 -8.51
C GLU A 98 -2.45 4.31 -7.79
N LYS A 99 -2.42 4.31 -6.45
CA LYS A 99 -2.37 5.53 -5.63
C LYS A 99 -1.24 5.43 -4.61
N GLY A 100 -0.50 6.53 -4.43
CA GLY A 100 0.58 6.64 -3.44
C GLY A 100 1.95 6.28 -4.00
N GLN A 101 2.93 6.10 -3.10
CA GLN A 101 4.31 5.76 -3.47
C GLN A 101 4.50 4.24 -3.45
N VAL A 102 5.14 3.71 -4.49
CA VAL A 102 5.48 2.29 -4.59
C VAL A 102 6.93 2.08 -4.17
N ALA A 103 7.14 1.28 -3.13
CA ALA A 103 8.46 1.02 -2.53
C ALA A 103 9.55 0.70 -3.58
N CYS A 104 9.26 -0.22 -4.50
CA CYS A 104 10.21 -0.70 -5.50
C CYS A 104 10.35 0.20 -6.74
N ARG A 105 9.66 1.35 -6.77
CA ARG A 105 9.67 2.31 -7.89
C ARG A 105 10.10 3.71 -7.46
N ASP A 106 9.64 4.14 -6.30
CA ASP A 106 9.66 5.53 -5.84
C ASP A 106 10.61 5.75 -4.66
N TYR A 107 11.14 4.69 -4.05
CA TYR A 107 12.16 4.74 -3.00
C TYR A 107 13.47 4.09 -3.44
N PRO A 108 14.60 4.39 -2.77
CA PRO A 108 15.86 3.69 -3.02
C PRO A 108 15.72 2.18 -2.87
N HIS A 109 16.03 1.43 -3.92
CA HIS A 109 15.87 -0.03 -3.94
C HIS A 109 17.08 -0.71 -4.60
N SER A 110 17.33 -1.96 -4.21
CA SER A 110 18.33 -2.79 -4.85
C SER A 110 17.91 -3.07 -6.30
N ARG A 111 18.88 -3.26 -7.17
CA ARG A 111 18.61 -3.40 -8.60
C ARG A 111 17.70 -4.57 -8.97
N HIS A 112 17.79 -5.69 -8.25
CA HIS A 112 16.91 -6.85 -8.46
C HIS A 112 15.45 -6.62 -8.06
N LEU A 113 15.16 -5.55 -7.32
CA LEU A 113 13.80 -5.14 -6.97
C LEU A 113 13.26 -4.06 -7.91
N CYS A 114 14.02 -3.62 -8.92
CA CYS A 114 13.61 -2.50 -9.76
C CYS A 114 12.42 -2.87 -10.66
N VAL A 115 11.26 -2.26 -10.42
CA VAL A 115 10.07 -2.45 -11.26
C VAL A 115 10.21 -1.73 -12.61
N LYS A 116 10.99 -0.65 -12.68
CA LYS A 116 11.24 0.09 -13.95
C LYS A 116 12.14 -0.69 -14.91
N ASN A 117 13.10 -1.45 -14.38
CA ASN A 117 14.03 -2.28 -15.15
C ASN A 117 14.02 -3.72 -14.60
N PRO A 118 12.96 -4.52 -14.88
CA PRO A 118 12.86 -5.90 -14.43
C PRO A 118 13.95 -6.78 -15.03
N PHE A 119 14.49 -7.72 -14.26
CA PHE A 119 15.58 -8.60 -14.72
C PHE A 119 15.19 -9.49 -15.89
N GLU A 120 13.93 -9.93 -15.94
CA GLU A 120 13.42 -10.79 -17.01
C GLU A 120 13.32 -10.07 -18.37
N LYS A 121 13.18 -8.74 -18.35
CA LYS A 121 12.91 -7.92 -19.55
C LYS A 121 14.07 -7.01 -19.93
N THR A 122 15.01 -6.77 -19.02
CA THR A 122 16.07 -5.78 -19.21
C THR A 122 17.44 -6.36 -18.84
N PRO A 123 18.53 -5.94 -19.51
CA PRO A 123 19.88 -6.35 -19.15
C PRO A 123 20.17 -6.02 -17.69
N HIS A 124 20.89 -6.90 -16.99
CA HIS A 124 21.23 -6.74 -15.58
C HIS A 124 22.12 -5.53 -15.30
N GLU A 125 22.64 -4.81 -16.28
CA GLU A 125 23.36 -3.54 -16.11
C GLU A 125 22.45 -2.29 -16.06
N SER A 126 21.19 -2.37 -16.53
CA SER A 126 20.28 -1.22 -16.66
C SER A 126 19.65 -0.72 -15.34
N TYR A 127 20.01 0.45 -14.84
CA TYR A 127 19.50 0.98 -13.57
C TYR A 127 18.57 2.19 -13.73
N CYS A 128 17.70 2.42 -12.74
CA CYS A 128 16.93 3.66 -12.63
C CYS A 128 17.58 4.62 -11.61
N LYS A 129 17.09 5.87 -11.54
CA LYS A 129 17.62 6.92 -10.64
C LYS A 129 17.60 6.56 -9.14
N LEU A 130 16.76 5.60 -8.75
CA LEU A 130 16.59 5.15 -7.37
C LEU A 130 17.24 3.80 -7.09
N CYS A 131 17.89 3.19 -8.09
CA CYS A 131 18.62 1.95 -7.85
C CYS A 131 19.89 2.20 -7.04
N TYR A 132 20.20 1.29 -6.12
CA TYR A 132 21.50 1.21 -5.47
C TYR A 132 22.16 -0.15 -5.70
N CYS A 133 23.49 -0.16 -5.58
CA CYS A 133 24.29 -1.38 -5.56
C CYS A 133 24.11 -2.11 -4.23
N TYR A 134 23.52 -3.31 -4.26
CA TYR A 134 23.29 -4.13 -3.07
C TYR A 134 24.57 -4.42 -2.28
N VAL A 135 25.70 -4.57 -2.96
CA VAL A 135 26.99 -4.93 -2.34
C VAL A 135 27.65 -3.70 -1.69
N CYS A 136 27.63 -2.55 -2.36
CA CYS A 136 28.36 -1.36 -1.94
C CYS A 136 27.51 -0.38 -1.12
N ASP A 137 26.18 -0.53 -1.10
CA ASP A 137 25.25 0.40 -0.46
C ASP A 137 25.37 1.86 -0.98
N ILE A 138 25.68 2.03 -2.27
CA ILE A 138 25.76 3.33 -2.96
C ILE A 138 24.83 3.36 -4.18
N ALA A 139 24.47 4.57 -4.62
CA ALA A 139 23.69 4.77 -5.84
C ALA A 139 24.31 4.04 -7.03
N ALA A 140 23.49 3.36 -7.83
CA ALA A 140 23.96 2.68 -9.03
C ALA A 140 24.35 3.70 -10.11
N PRO A 141 25.43 3.46 -10.86
CA PRO A 141 26.30 2.29 -10.82
C PRO A 141 27.48 2.46 -9.84
N CYS A 142 27.94 1.36 -9.23
CA CYS A 142 29.19 1.34 -8.47
C CYS A 142 30.41 1.03 -9.38
N LYS A 143 31.63 1.06 -8.84
CA LYS A 143 32.86 0.74 -9.60
C LYS A 143 32.89 -0.66 -10.21
N SER A 144 32.34 -1.66 -9.52
CA SER A 144 32.27 -3.06 -9.98
C SER A 144 30.85 -3.42 -10.43
N TRP A 145 30.16 -2.49 -11.08
CA TRP A 145 28.75 -2.65 -11.40
C TRP A 145 28.48 -3.74 -12.43
N ASP A 146 29.15 -3.68 -13.57
CA ASP A 146 28.92 -4.52 -14.75
C ASP A 146 29.91 -5.70 -14.86
N GLY A 147 29.77 -6.48 -15.92
CA GLY A 147 30.59 -7.67 -16.20
C GLY A 147 29.99 -8.99 -15.69
N VAL A 148 30.65 -10.10 -16.03
CA VAL A 148 30.16 -11.48 -15.80
C VAL A 148 29.89 -11.79 -14.31
N GLY A 149 30.55 -11.07 -13.40
CA GLY A 149 30.34 -11.14 -11.96
C GLY A 149 30.05 -9.77 -11.34
N GLY A 150 29.52 -8.83 -12.14
CA GLY A 150 29.24 -7.47 -11.70
C GLY A 150 28.20 -7.42 -10.57
N HIS A 151 28.29 -6.40 -9.72
CA HIS A 151 27.34 -6.17 -8.63
C HIS A 151 25.91 -5.91 -9.10
N CYS A 152 25.72 -5.64 -10.39
CA CYS A 152 24.40 -5.50 -10.99
C CYS A 152 23.61 -6.82 -11.01
N HIS A 153 24.29 -7.96 -10.91
CA HIS A 153 23.70 -9.29 -10.73
C HIS A 153 23.40 -9.64 -9.27
N ALA A 154 23.65 -8.73 -8.32
CA ALA A 154 23.47 -9.02 -6.91
C ALA A 154 21.99 -9.21 -6.53
N LEU A 155 21.71 -10.34 -5.90
CA LEU A 155 20.41 -10.77 -5.36
C LEU A 155 20.48 -10.88 -3.83
N ASP A 156 19.34 -11.01 -3.15
CA ASP A 156 19.31 -11.28 -1.70
C ASP A 156 19.61 -12.76 -1.35
N THR A 157 20.65 -13.33 -1.95
CA THR A 157 21.11 -14.70 -1.68
C THR A 157 22.27 -14.72 -0.69
N GLU A 158 22.52 -15.85 -0.04
CA GLU A 158 23.59 -16.00 0.95
C GLU A 158 24.98 -15.65 0.39
N GLY A 159 25.25 -16.01 -0.88
CA GLY A 159 26.50 -15.67 -1.56
C GLY A 159 26.73 -14.16 -1.65
N TRP A 160 25.72 -13.40 -2.09
CA TRP A 160 25.82 -11.94 -2.18
C TRP A 160 25.82 -11.25 -0.81
N LYS A 161 25.11 -11.81 0.18
CA LYS A 161 25.20 -11.37 1.59
C LYS A 161 26.63 -11.48 2.12
N TYR A 162 27.32 -12.57 1.81
CA TYR A 162 28.73 -12.74 2.15
C TYR A 162 29.61 -11.69 1.46
N VAL A 163 29.47 -11.50 0.15
CA VAL A 163 30.25 -10.49 -0.61
C VAL A 163 30.03 -9.08 -0.05
N ARG A 164 28.78 -8.70 0.23
CA ARG A 164 28.42 -7.43 0.88
C ARG A 164 29.08 -7.26 2.24
N ASN A 165 29.06 -8.31 3.07
CA ASN A 165 29.69 -8.28 4.38
C ASN A 165 31.22 -8.15 4.30
N CYS A 166 31.86 -8.80 3.32
CA CYS A 166 33.28 -8.63 3.05
C CYS A 166 33.61 -7.20 2.60
N ALA A 167 32.81 -6.61 1.70
CA ALA A 167 32.98 -5.24 1.25
C ALA A 167 32.88 -4.23 2.40
N LYS A 168 31.95 -4.42 3.34
CA LYS A 168 31.81 -3.58 4.54
C LYS A 168 33.01 -3.65 5.47
N LYS A 169 33.59 -4.84 5.65
CA LYS A 169 34.77 -5.05 6.50
C LYS A 169 36.06 -4.50 5.87
N GLY A 170 36.13 -4.41 4.54
CA GLY A 170 37.28 -3.87 3.80
C GLY A 170 37.26 -2.35 3.59
N ALA A 171 36.18 -1.65 3.99
CA ALA A 171 36.04 -0.20 3.84
C ALA A 171 36.56 0.61 5.04
N THR A 172 37.10 -0.04 6.07
CA THR A 172 37.82 0.59 7.18
C THR A 172 39.33 0.42 6.99
N SER A 173 39.97 1.34 6.27
CA SER A 173 41.43 1.49 6.22
C SER A 173 41.76 2.95 5.98
#